data_AF-A0A7V9Q2X5-F1
#
_entry.id   AF-A0A7V9Q2X5-F1
#
_cell.length_a   1.000
_cell.length_b   1.000
_cell.length_c   1.000
_cell.angle_alpha   90.00
_cell.angle_beta   90.00
_cell.angle_gamma   90.00
#
_symmetry.space_group_name_H-M   'P 1'
#
loop_
_entity.id
_entity.type
_entity.pdbx_description
1 polymer ?
#
loop_
_entity_poly.entity_id
_entity_poly.type
_entity_poly.pdbx_seq_one_letter_code
_entity_poly.pdbx_strand_id
1 'polypeptide(L)'
;DWDVLVMVWIVVGAFFSTILHAALANVFLGAWAVPPFTLAFNFITLIFLIGALNFANGRVGSLIAPADAQVTGGGVTSTLRSAADAAASNDLEGAMNAIFRGIGQLFFANSVVAGIIIILGIAVCSRIAAGFALVGSTVGMLTGLALGANGVAIYNGLWGFNSFDAALAIGGVFFVLTWRSGLLAVGCAVLAALMFGAFASLFTPWGLPALTLPFCFATLAFVLLKGASSRLSAVEVADITTPEDHRRRPSGEHSEGVGRDSVREFPESEPPRDPQDDAQRRP
;
A
#
# COMPACT_ATOMS: atom_id res chain seq x y z
N ASP A 1 23.49 -18.35 9.81
CA ASP A 1 23.29 -18.41 11.27
C ASP A 1 22.23 -17.40 11.69
N TRP A 2 21.26 -17.83 12.50
CA TRP A 2 20.22 -16.96 13.02
C TRP A 2 20.64 -16.38 14.36
N ASP A 3 20.55 -15.05 14.48
CA ASP A 3 20.87 -14.33 15.72
C ASP A 3 19.62 -14.19 16.60
N VAL A 4 19.65 -14.80 17.78
CA VAL A 4 18.53 -14.79 18.75
C VAL A 4 18.18 -13.35 19.16
N LEU A 5 19.15 -12.45 19.26
CA LEU A 5 18.89 -11.06 19.61
C LEU A 5 18.07 -10.36 18.51
N VAL A 6 18.37 -10.63 17.24
CA VAL A 6 17.60 -10.11 16.11
C VAL A 6 16.18 -10.65 16.14
N MET A 7 15.99 -11.95 16.45
CA MET A 7 14.66 -12.54 16.60
C MET A 7 13.83 -11.85 17.69
N VAL A 8 14.43 -11.58 18.86
CA VAL A 8 13.75 -10.87 19.95
C VAL A 8 13.30 -9.48 19.48
N TRP A 9 14.17 -8.73 18.81
CA TRP A 9 13.82 -7.41 18.30
C TRP A 9 12.75 -7.43 17.20
N ILE A 10 12.72 -8.45 16.36
CA ILE A 10 11.63 -8.65 15.38
C ILE A 10 10.30 -8.83 16.12
N VAL A 11 10.26 -9.65 17.17
CA VAL A 11 9.03 -9.86 17.97
C VAL A 11 8.60 -8.56 18.65
N VAL A 12 9.54 -7.81 19.22
CA VAL A 12 9.26 -6.50 19.84
C VAL A 12 8.71 -5.51 18.80
N GLY A 13 9.34 -5.41 17.64
CA GLY A 13 8.88 -4.55 16.54
C GLY A 13 7.49 -4.93 16.04
N ALA A 14 7.21 -6.22 15.88
CA ALA A 14 5.89 -6.71 15.49
C ALA A 14 4.82 -6.33 16.52
N PHE A 15 5.10 -6.53 17.82
CA PHE A 15 4.20 -6.15 18.91
C PHE A 15 3.83 -4.66 18.87
N PHE A 16 4.82 -3.77 18.78
CA PHE A 16 4.55 -2.33 18.70
C PHE A 16 3.86 -1.93 17.40
N SER A 17 4.16 -2.61 16.29
CA SER A 17 3.48 -2.37 15.01
C SER A 17 1.99 -2.70 15.10
N THR A 18 1.62 -3.78 15.79
CA THR A 18 0.20 -4.11 16.04
C THR A 18 -0.51 -3.04 16.87
N ILE A 19 0.10 -2.56 17.96
CA ILE A 19 -0.48 -1.51 18.81
C ILE A 19 -0.67 -0.21 18.00
N LEU A 20 0.38 0.20 17.28
CA LEU A 20 0.33 1.41 16.47
C LEU A 20 -0.69 1.28 15.34
N HIS A 21 -0.80 0.11 14.70
CA HIS A 21 -1.78 -0.15 13.66
C HIS A 21 -3.21 -0.01 14.21
N ALA A 22 -3.50 -0.57 15.38
CA ALA A 22 -4.82 -0.43 16.01
C ALA A 22 -5.17 1.03 16.33
N ALA A 23 -4.21 1.79 16.87
CA ALA A 23 -4.39 3.21 17.14
C ALA A 23 -4.63 4.02 15.86
N LEU A 24 -3.82 3.79 14.81
CA LEU A 24 -3.98 4.44 13.52
C LEU A 24 -5.29 4.05 12.83
N ALA A 25 -5.70 2.78 12.91
CA ALA A 25 -6.95 2.32 12.32
C ALA A 25 -8.16 3.04 12.94
N ASN A 26 -8.19 3.20 14.27
CA ASN A 26 -9.26 3.95 14.94
C ASN A 26 -9.34 5.40 14.44
N VAL A 27 -8.19 6.07 14.30
CA VAL A 27 -8.14 7.46 13.81
C VAL A 27 -8.53 7.55 12.34
N PHE A 28 -7.95 6.71 11.48
CA PHE A 28 -8.13 6.81 10.04
C PHE A 28 -9.53 6.37 9.59
N LEU A 29 -10.08 5.32 10.21
CA LEU A 29 -11.45 4.89 9.96
C LEU A 29 -12.46 5.92 10.50
N GLY A 30 -12.21 6.47 11.69
CA GLY A 30 -13.10 7.47 12.30
C GLY A 30 -13.10 8.82 11.56
N ALA A 31 -11.95 9.29 11.09
CA ALA A 31 -11.83 10.61 10.46
C ALA A 31 -12.09 10.59 8.95
N TRP A 32 -11.66 9.53 8.25
CA TRP A 32 -11.70 9.50 6.78
C TRP A 32 -12.35 8.25 6.20
N ALA A 33 -12.69 7.23 7.01
CA ALA A 33 -13.14 5.93 6.52
C ALA A 33 -12.19 5.37 5.44
N VAL A 34 -10.89 5.35 5.76
CA VAL A 34 -9.80 4.78 4.95
C VAL A 34 -8.88 4.00 5.89
N PRO A 35 -8.28 2.87 5.48
CA PRO A 35 -7.31 2.19 6.34
C PRO A 35 -5.95 2.91 6.39
N PRO A 36 -5.16 2.73 7.46
CA PRO A 36 -3.83 3.33 7.58
C PRO A 36 -2.74 2.60 6.75
N PHE A 37 -3.11 1.60 5.95
CA PHE A 37 -2.20 0.77 5.17
C PHE A 37 -1.04 0.20 6.00
N THR A 38 0.18 0.27 5.45
CA THR A 38 1.41 -0.20 6.10
C THR A 38 2.10 0.87 6.94
N LEU A 39 1.44 2.00 7.28
CA LEU A 39 2.09 3.10 8.03
C LEU A 39 2.68 2.65 9.37
N ALA A 40 1.97 1.78 10.11
CA ALA A 40 2.47 1.25 11.37
C ALA A 40 3.77 0.45 11.21
N PHE A 41 3.87 -0.36 10.15
CA PHE A 41 5.10 -1.08 9.81
C PHE A 41 6.23 -0.09 9.49
N ASN A 42 5.96 0.93 8.67
CA ASN A 42 6.96 1.92 8.28
C ASN A 42 7.53 2.68 9.48
N PHE A 43 6.67 3.22 10.34
CA PHE A 43 7.13 4.03 11.47
C PHE A 43 7.90 3.20 12.50
N ILE A 44 7.40 2.02 12.87
CA ILE A 44 8.12 1.16 13.81
C ILE A 44 9.45 0.70 13.24
N THR A 45 9.49 0.33 11.95
CA THR A 45 10.74 -0.10 11.30
C THR A 45 11.74 1.06 11.24
N LEU A 46 11.32 2.28 10.88
CA LEU A 46 12.22 3.43 10.84
C LEU A 46 12.77 3.79 12.23
N ILE A 47 11.92 3.80 13.26
CA ILE A 47 12.36 4.01 14.65
C ILE A 47 13.39 2.94 15.04
N PHE A 48 13.11 1.68 14.69
CA PHE A 48 14.01 0.57 14.97
C PHE A 48 15.36 0.73 14.24
N LEU A 49 15.36 1.09 12.95
CA LEU A 49 16.59 1.29 12.17
C LEU A 49 17.41 2.48 12.67
N ILE A 50 16.76 3.57 13.06
CA ILE A 50 17.42 4.72 13.70
C ILE A 50 18.07 4.29 15.02
N GLY A 51 17.36 3.52 15.85
CA GLY A 51 17.92 2.95 17.07
C GLY A 51 19.11 2.02 16.77
N ALA A 52 18.98 1.15 15.78
CA ALA A 52 20.02 0.20 15.40
C ALA A 52 21.32 0.91 14.95
N LEU A 53 21.23 2.01 14.21
CA LEU A 53 22.41 2.81 13.81
C LEU A 53 23.22 3.33 15.01
N ASN A 54 22.57 3.55 16.17
CA ASN A 54 23.22 4.08 17.38
C ASN A 54 23.64 2.97 18.36
N PHE A 55 22.82 1.91 18.48
CA PHE A 55 22.95 0.93 19.58
C PHE A 55 23.40 -0.46 19.12
N ALA A 56 23.38 -0.77 17.82
CA ALA A 56 23.70 -2.10 17.33
C ALA A 56 25.22 -2.35 17.17
N ASN A 57 26.09 -1.40 17.56
CA ASN A 57 27.56 -1.55 17.55
C ASN A 57 28.11 -2.13 16.24
N GLY A 58 27.67 -1.61 15.09
CA GLY A 58 28.13 -2.06 13.78
C GLY A 58 27.49 -3.36 13.26
N ARG A 59 26.46 -3.90 13.93
CA ARG A 59 25.69 -5.08 13.46
C ARG A 59 24.60 -4.74 12.44
N VAL A 60 24.63 -3.52 11.89
CA VAL A 60 23.71 -3.08 10.83
C VAL A 60 24.34 -3.37 9.47
N GLY A 61 23.55 -3.86 8.51
CA GLY A 61 24.04 -4.16 7.16
C GLY A 61 24.49 -2.91 6.40
N SER A 62 25.37 -3.10 5.41
CA SER A 62 25.97 -2.01 4.62
C SER A 62 24.99 -1.15 3.82
N LEU A 63 23.75 -1.63 3.63
CA LEU A 63 22.68 -0.88 2.97
C LEU A 63 22.09 0.23 3.86
N ILE A 64 22.33 0.17 5.17
CA ILE A 64 21.83 1.14 6.15
C ILE A 64 23.04 1.81 6.78
N ALA A 65 23.58 2.77 6.04
CA ALA A 65 24.72 3.59 6.44
C ALA A 65 24.46 5.01 5.95
N PRO A 66 24.62 6.04 6.81
CA PRO A 66 24.56 7.42 6.38
C PRO A 66 25.51 7.64 5.21
N ALA A 67 25.00 8.19 4.11
CA ALA A 67 25.88 8.59 3.03
C ALA A 67 26.80 9.70 3.56
N ASP A 68 28.09 9.66 3.22
CA ASP A 68 28.96 10.82 3.39
C ASP A 68 28.28 12.03 2.75
N ALA A 69 28.42 13.20 3.35
CA ALA A 69 27.91 14.44 2.78
C ALA A 69 28.57 14.68 1.41
N GLN A 70 28.00 14.12 0.36
CA GLN A 70 28.38 14.38 -1.01
C GLN A 70 27.85 15.78 -1.31
N VAL A 71 28.67 16.80 -1.00
CA VAL A 71 28.55 18.12 -1.62
C VAL A 71 28.96 17.96 -3.07
N THR A 72 28.14 17.28 -3.86
CA THR A 72 28.25 17.36 -5.31
C THR A 72 27.72 18.72 -5.70
N GLY A 73 28.63 19.68 -5.85
CA GLY A 73 28.41 20.94 -6.58
C GLY A 73 28.12 20.73 -8.08
N GLY A 74 27.60 19.58 -8.48
CA GLY A 74 27.05 19.35 -9.80
C GLY A 74 25.62 19.87 -9.81
N GLY A 75 25.38 20.98 -10.49
CA GLY A 75 24.06 21.56 -10.62
C GLY A 75 23.02 20.52 -11.04
N VAL A 76 21.79 20.66 -10.53
CA VAL A 76 20.64 19.86 -10.93
C VAL A 76 20.56 19.90 -12.46
N THR A 77 20.95 18.80 -13.10
CA THR A 77 20.92 18.68 -14.55
C THR A 77 19.47 18.45 -14.94
N SER A 78 18.80 19.53 -15.36
CA SER A 78 17.40 19.51 -15.82
C SER A 78 17.25 19.02 -17.25
N THR A 79 18.34 18.61 -17.91
CA THR A 79 18.26 17.96 -19.21
C THR A 79 17.78 16.52 -19.01
N LEU A 80 16.60 16.22 -19.55
CA LEU A 80 16.14 14.85 -19.76
C LEU A 80 17.24 14.12 -20.56
N ARG A 81 17.93 13.17 -19.94
CA ARG A 81 18.88 12.30 -20.67
C ARG A 81 18.12 11.58 -21.77
N SER A 82 18.76 11.37 -22.92
CA SER A 82 18.14 10.67 -24.03
C SER A 82 17.73 9.27 -23.57
N ALA A 83 16.46 8.88 -23.80
CA ALA A 83 15.98 7.54 -23.47
C ALA A 83 16.77 6.42 -24.19
N ALA A 84 17.59 6.79 -25.18
CA ALA A 84 18.41 5.91 -25.99
C ALA A 84 19.64 5.35 -25.24
N ASP A 85 20.15 6.04 -24.21
CA ASP A 85 21.36 5.59 -23.48
C ASP A 85 21.07 4.50 -22.43
N ALA A 86 19.80 4.12 -22.24
CA ALA A 86 19.36 3.04 -21.35
C ALA A 86 19.41 1.63 -21.99
N ALA A 87 19.64 1.56 -23.31
CA ALA A 87 19.45 0.37 -24.13
C ALA A 87 20.73 -0.46 -24.33
N ALA A 88 21.35 -0.94 -23.25
CA ALA A 88 22.58 -1.75 -23.35
C ALA A 88 22.59 -3.06 -22.53
N SER A 89 21.44 -3.59 -22.16
CA SER A 89 21.34 -4.95 -21.59
C SER A 89 19.98 -5.56 -21.93
N ASN A 90 19.94 -6.60 -22.77
CA ASN A 90 18.76 -7.41 -23.12
C ASN A 90 17.43 -6.85 -22.60
N ASP A 91 16.82 -5.88 -23.30
CA ASP A 91 15.73 -5.04 -22.77
C ASP A 91 14.59 -5.85 -22.11
N LEU A 92 14.30 -7.03 -22.66
CA LEU A 92 13.29 -7.94 -22.11
C LEU A 92 13.71 -8.56 -20.77
N GLU A 93 14.95 -9.01 -20.64
CA GLU A 93 15.47 -9.60 -19.41
C GLU A 93 15.56 -8.55 -18.30
N GLY A 94 16.01 -7.34 -18.63
CA GLY A 94 16.02 -6.20 -17.72
C GLY A 94 14.61 -5.84 -17.24
N ALA A 95 13.65 -5.77 -18.16
CA ALA A 95 12.25 -5.51 -17.82
C ALA A 95 11.65 -6.61 -16.93
N MET A 96 11.87 -7.89 -17.27
CA MET A 96 11.40 -9.01 -16.44
C MET A 96 12.01 -8.98 -15.04
N ASN A 97 13.31 -8.68 -14.93
CA ASN A 97 13.96 -8.51 -13.63
C ASN A 97 13.30 -7.39 -12.83
N ALA A 98 13.16 -6.19 -13.40
CA ALA A 98 12.57 -5.05 -12.71
C ALA A 98 11.12 -5.31 -12.27
N ILE A 99 10.30 -5.91 -13.14
CA ILE A 99 8.88 -6.17 -12.86
C ILE A 99 8.70 -7.21 -11.77
N PHE A 100 9.30 -8.40 -11.91
CA PHE A 100 9.08 -9.48 -10.95
C PHE A 100 9.83 -9.24 -9.64
N ARG A 101 11.06 -8.71 -9.68
CA ARG A 101 11.74 -8.29 -8.44
C ARG A 101 10.97 -7.16 -7.78
N GLY A 102 10.38 -6.23 -8.54
CA GLY A 102 9.54 -5.18 -7.98
C GLY A 102 8.39 -5.73 -7.13
N ILE A 103 7.71 -6.76 -7.59
CA ILE A 103 6.67 -7.44 -6.78
C ILE A 103 7.29 -8.13 -5.56
N GLY A 104 8.44 -8.79 -5.71
CA GLY A 104 9.16 -9.45 -4.62
C GLY A 104 9.67 -8.49 -3.52
N GLN A 105 10.08 -7.28 -3.90
CA GLN A 105 10.63 -6.28 -2.99
C GLN A 105 9.63 -5.78 -1.95
N LEU A 106 8.31 -5.96 -2.16
CA LEU A 106 7.30 -5.71 -1.12
C LEU A 106 7.60 -6.50 0.17
N PHE A 107 8.14 -7.71 0.03
CA PHE A 107 8.56 -8.57 1.14
C PHE A 107 10.09 -8.60 1.31
N PHE A 108 10.80 -7.57 0.83
CA PHE A 108 12.25 -7.49 0.82
C PHE A 108 12.94 -8.63 0.07
N ALA A 109 12.24 -9.28 -0.86
CA ALA A 109 12.74 -10.40 -1.64
C ALA A 109 13.25 -9.92 -3.01
N ASN A 110 14.56 -9.70 -3.12
CA ASN A 110 15.21 -9.42 -4.41
C ASN A 110 15.37 -10.70 -5.25
N SER A 111 14.25 -11.29 -5.69
CA SER A 111 14.20 -12.54 -6.46
C SER A 111 13.05 -12.53 -7.45
N VAL A 112 13.35 -12.81 -8.73
CA VAL A 112 12.34 -12.98 -9.79
C VAL A 112 11.37 -14.11 -9.43
N VAL A 113 11.89 -15.24 -8.92
CA VAL A 113 11.09 -16.40 -8.55
C VAL A 113 10.11 -16.06 -7.42
N ALA A 114 10.56 -15.32 -6.40
CA ALA A 114 9.68 -14.87 -5.33
C ALA A 114 8.56 -13.96 -5.86
N GLY A 115 8.90 -13.01 -6.74
CA GLY A 115 7.92 -12.17 -7.43
C GLY A 115 6.89 -12.95 -8.23
N ILE A 116 7.32 -13.98 -8.97
CA ILE A 116 6.43 -14.88 -9.73
C ILE A 116 5.50 -15.63 -8.77
N ILE A 117 6.01 -16.16 -7.66
CA ILE A 117 5.17 -16.86 -6.67
C ILE A 117 4.13 -15.90 -6.07
N ILE A 118 4.52 -14.68 -5.73
CA ILE A 118 3.61 -13.66 -5.17
C ILE A 118 2.53 -13.30 -6.18
N ILE A 119 2.88 -13.01 -7.44
CA ILE A 119 1.87 -12.64 -8.44
C ILE A 119 0.91 -13.79 -8.75
N LEU A 120 1.40 -15.05 -8.75
CA LEU A 120 0.53 -16.22 -8.88
C LEU A 120 -0.41 -16.35 -7.69
N GLY A 121 0.08 -16.11 -6.47
CA GLY A 121 -0.76 -16.06 -5.26
C GLY A 121 -1.85 -14.99 -5.35
N ILE A 122 -1.52 -13.78 -5.82
CA ILE A 122 -2.50 -12.72 -6.07
C ILE A 122 -3.50 -13.17 -7.14
N ALA A 123 -3.05 -13.79 -8.23
CA ALA A 123 -3.89 -14.22 -9.35
C ALA A 123 -4.88 -15.34 -8.98
N VAL A 124 -4.55 -16.17 -7.99
CA VAL A 124 -5.47 -17.17 -7.41
C VAL A 124 -6.64 -16.47 -6.71
N CYS A 125 -6.38 -15.35 -6.02
CA CYS A 125 -7.41 -14.58 -5.32
C CYS A 125 -8.19 -13.65 -6.27
N SER A 126 -7.49 -12.95 -7.16
CA SER A 126 -8.05 -11.98 -8.10
C SER A 126 -7.11 -11.79 -9.30
N ARG A 127 -7.63 -12.09 -10.49
CA ARG A 127 -6.88 -11.91 -11.75
C ARG A 127 -6.78 -10.43 -12.10
N ILE A 128 -7.79 -9.64 -11.74
CA ILE A 128 -7.78 -8.18 -11.91
C ILE A 128 -6.69 -7.56 -11.04
N ALA A 129 -6.62 -7.92 -9.75
CA ALA A 129 -5.59 -7.42 -8.86
C ALA A 129 -4.19 -7.80 -9.34
N ALA A 130 -4.01 -9.04 -9.82
CA ALA A 130 -2.74 -9.47 -10.42
C ALA A 130 -2.38 -8.69 -11.70
N GLY A 131 -3.36 -8.38 -12.54
CA GLY A 131 -3.16 -7.54 -13.72
C GLY A 131 -2.67 -6.14 -13.34
N PHE A 132 -3.33 -5.49 -12.38
CA PHE A 132 -2.91 -4.18 -11.89
C PHE A 132 -1.57 -4.23 -11.16
N ALA A 133 -1.23 -5.34 -10.53
CA ALA A 133 0.07 -5.49 -9.90
C ALA A 133 1.22 -5.45 -10.91
N LEU A 134 1.08 -6.20 -12.01
CA LEU A 134 2.04 -6.18 -13.11
C LEU A 134 2.11 -4.80 -13.77
N VAL A 135 0.96 -4.17 -14.01
CA VAL A 135 0.89 -2.80 -14.56
C VAL A 135 1.61 -1.82 -13.64
N GLY A 136 1.33 -1.84 -12.33
CA GLY A 136 1.94 -0.94 -11.37
C GLY A 136 3.46 -1.10 -11.27
N SER A 137 3.95 -2.35 -11.20
CA SER A 137 5.40 -2.59 -11.18
C SER A 137 6.08 -2.14 -12.48
N THR A 138 5.43 -2.34 -13.62
CA THR A 138 5.92 -1.87 -14.93
C THR A 138 5.95 -0.34 -15.00
N VAL A 139 4.88 0.32 -14.55
CA VAL A 139 4.80 1.79 -14.49
C VAL A 139 5.88 2.37 -13.58
N GLY A 140 6.15 1.73 -12.45
CA GLY A 140 7.23 2.14 -11.54
C GLY A 140 8.61 2.06 -12.22
N MET A 141 8.91 0.93 -12.87
CA MET A 141 10.12 0.77 -13.68
C MET A 141 10.25 1.85 -14.76
N LEU A 142 9.20 2.06 -15.55
CA LEU A 142 9.19 3.06 -16.63
C LEU A 142 9.36 4.49 -16.09
N THR A 143 8.77 4.80 -14.94
CA THR A 143 8.92 6.11 -14.29
C THR A 143 10.36 6.32 -13.83
N GLY A 144 11.01 5.29 -13.26
CA GLY A 144 12.43 5.34 -12.91
C GLY A 144 13.33 5.53 -14.12
N LEU A 145 13.06 4.82 -15.22
CA LEU A 145 13.79 4.99 -16.49
C LEU A 145 13.61 6.39 -17.07
N ALA A 146 12.38 6.92 -17.08
CA ALA A 146 12.06 8.25 -17.57
C ALA A 146 12.75 9.37 -16.76
N LEU A 147 12.96 9.15 -15.46
CA LEU A 147 13.71 10.06 -14.59
C LEU A 147 15.24 9.89 -14.67
N GLY A 148 15.74 8.91 -15.43
CA GLY A 148 17.16 8.60 -15.49
C GLY A 148 17.72 8.10 -14.15
N ALA A 149 16.89 7.40 -13.36
CA ALA A 149 17.32 6.84 -12.09
C ALA A 149 18.38 5.73 -12.29
N ASN A 150 19.07 5.38 -11.22
CA ASN A 150 20.12 4.37 -11.25
C ASN A 150 19.57 3.01 -11.77
N GLY A 151 20.14 2.52 -12.88
CA GLY A 151 19.69 1.27 -13.52
C GLY A 151 19.77 0.04 -12.59
N VAL A 152 20.74 -0.03 -11.68
CA VAL A 152 20.83 -1.12 -10.69
C VAL A 152 19.64 -1.08 -9.73
N ALA A 153 19.20 0.11 -9.29
CA ALA A 153 18.01 0.24 -8.45
C ALA A 153 16.74 -0.15 -9.20
N ILE A 154 16.62 0.24 -10.48
CA ILE A 154 15.49 -0.09 -11.35
C ILE A 154 15.41 -1.60 -11.57
N TYR A 155 16.49 -2.23 -12.03
CA TYR A 155 16.51 -3.67 -12.38
C TYR A 155 16.48 -4.60 -11.15
N ASN A 156 16.83 -4.10 -9.96
CA ASN A 156 16.54 -4.78 -8.69
C ASN A 156 15.10 -4.55 -8.19
N GLY A 157 14.25 -3.86 -8.96
CA GLY A 157 12.82 -3.70 -8.68
C GLY A 157 12.46 -2.61 -7.66
N LEU A 158 13.41 -1.79 -7.20
CA LEU A 158 13.15 -0.82 -6.14
C LEU A 158 12.16 0.28 -6.55
N TRP A 159 12.13 0.62 -7.84
CA TRP A 159 11.16 1.57 -8.40
C TRP A 159 9.77 0.96 -8.63
N GLY A 160 9.64 -0.37 -8.60
CA GLY A 160 8.40 -1.07 -8.95
C GLY A 160 7.47 -1.34 -7.76
N PHE A 161 8.00 -1.64 -6.58
CA PHE A 161 7.20 -2.24 -5.50
C PHE A 161 6.12 -1.31 -4.91
N ASN A 162 6.46 -0.04 -4.66
CA ASN A 162 5.49 0.95 -4.20
C ASN A 162 4.40 1.23 -5.26
N SER A 163 4.78 1.27 -6.53
CA SER A 163 3.87 1.49 -7.65
C SER A 163 2.96 0.31 -7.92
N PHE A 164 3.47 -0.91 -7.74
CA PHE A 164 2.69 -2.16 -7.76
C PHE A 164 1.54 -2.09 -6.74
N ASP A 165 1.85 -1.85 -5.47
CA ASP A 165 0.85 -1.88 -4.41
C ASP A 165 -0.17 -0.73 -4.57
N ALA A 166 0.29 0.45 -4.99
CA ALA A 166 -0.57 1.59 -5.29
C ALA A 166 -1.55 1.30 -6.44
N ALA A 167 -1.07 0.70 -7.54
CA ALA A 167 -1.91 0.32 -8.67
C ALA A 167 -2.92 -0.76 -8.28
N LEU A 168 -2.49 -1.77 -7.51
CA LEU A 168 -3.36 -2.85 -7.03
C LEU A 168 -4.48 -2.30 -6.15
N ALA A 169 -4.16 -1.40 -5.21
CA ALA A 169 -5.13 -0.78 -4.31
C ALA A 169 -6.19 0.03 -5.06
N ILE A 170 -5.78 0.90 -5.99
CA ILE A 170 -6.72 1.77 -6.71
C ILE A 170 -7.43 1.03 -7.86
N GLY A 171 -6.78 0.02 -8.45
CA GLY A 171 -7.21 -0.73 -9.63
C GLY A 171 -8.31 -1.77 -9.39
N GLY A 172 -9.20 -1.52 -8.42
CA GLY A 172 -10.36 -2.38 -8.17
C GLY A 172 -10.65 -2.67 -6.71
N VAL A 173 -9.71 -2.41 -5.80
CA VAL A 173 -9.89 -2.70 -4.36
C VAL A 173 -10.65 -1.55 -3.68
N PHE A 174 -10.12 -0.32 -3.75
CA PHE A 174 -10.76 0.87 -3.14
C PHE A 174 -11.75 1.59 -4.05
N PHE A 175 -11.72 1.31 -5.35
CA PHE A 175 -12.65 1.85 -6.33
C PHE A 175 -13.17 0.72 -7.20
N VAL A 176 -14.47 0.75 -7.53
CA VAL A 176 -15.04 -0.19 -8.49
C VAL A 176 -14.32 -0.02 -9.83
N LEU A 177 -13.86 -1.13 -10.41
CA LEU A 177 -13.04 -1.08 -11.62
C LEU A 177 -13.87 -0.65 -12.83
N THR A 178 -13.47 0.48 -13.40
CA THR A 178 -13.91 1.09 -14.66
C THR A 178 -12.66 1.54 -15.41
N TRP A 179 -12.78 1.95 -16.68
CA TRP A 179 -11.62 2.49 -17.40
C TRP A 179 -11.02 3.73 -16.72
N ARG A 180 -11.87 4.55 -16.07
CA ARG A 180 -11.44 5.76 -15.34
C ARG A 180 -10.67 5.43 -14.08
N SER A 181 -11.16 4.50 -13.27
CA SER A 181 -10.43 4.04 -12.07
C SER A 181 -9.17 3.25 -12.46
N GLY A 182 -9.15 2.60 -13.62
CA GLY A 182 -7.92 2.03 -14.19
C GLY A 182 -6.87 3.10 -14.54
N LEU A 183 -7.25 4.21 -15.18
CA LEU A 183 -6.34 5.34 -15.40
C LEU A 183 -5.89 5.98 -14.08
N LEU A 184 -6.80 6.08 -13.13
CA LEU A 184 -6.50 6.58 -11.79
C LEU A 184 -5.45 5.70 -11.09
N ALA A 185 -5.55 4.38 -11.23
CA ALA A 185 -4.57 3.44 -10.69
C ALA A 185 -3.18 3.61 -11.31
N VAL A 186 -3.10 3.82 -12.63
CA VAL A 186 -1.83 4.15 -13.30
C VAL A 186 -1.27 5.48 -12.78
N GLY A 187 -2.11 6.50 -12.61
CA GLY A 187 -1.70 7.79 -12.05
C GLY A 187 -1.17 7.67 -10.61
N CYS A 188 -1.83 6.85 -9.78
CA CYS A 188 -1.38 6.57 -8.42
C CYS A 188 -0.04 5.81 -8.40
N ALA A 189 0.15 4.85 -9.32
CA ALA A 189 1.40 4.12 -9.49
C ALA A 189 2.57 5.04 -9.89
N VAL A 190 2.34 5.99 -10.81
CA VAL A 190 3.32 7.03 -11.17
C VAL A 190 3.64 7.88 -9.94
N LEU A 191 2.64 8.38 -9.21
CA LEU A 191 2.87 9.18 -8.01
C LEU A 191 3.69 8.41 -6.96
N ALA A 192 3.39 7.12 -6.75
CA ALA A 192 4.14 6.28 -5.82
C ALA A 192 5.61 6.13 -6.22
N ALA A 193 5.93 6.01 -7.52
CA ALA A 193 7.31 6.00 -8.01
C ALA A 193 8.01 7.35 -7.80
N LEU A 194 7.33 8.46 -8.08
CA LEU A 194 7.86 9.80 -7.83
C LEU A 194 8.16 10.01 -6.33
N MET A 195 7.22 9.60 -5.48
CA MET A 195 7.40 9.62 -4.03
C MET A 195 8.56 8.72 -3.60
N PHE A 196 8.76 7.55 -4.24
CA PHE A 196 9.90 6.69 -3.92
C PHE A 196 11.23 7.41 -4.20
N GLY A 197 11.38 8.05 -5.36
CA GLY A 197 12.57 8.87 -5.66
C GLY A 197 12.77 10.01 -4.66
N ALA A 198 11.69 10.67 -4.25
CA ALA A 198 11.74 11.77 -3.27
C ALA A 198 12.14 11.29 -1.87
N PHE A 199 11.48 10.25 -1.34
CA PHE A 199 11.79 9.69 -0.01
C PHE A 199 13.17 9.06 0.04
N ALA A 200 13.59 8.33 -1.01
CA ALA A 200 14.93 7.77 -1.09
C ALA A 200 16.00 8.87 -1.01
N SER A 201 15.80 9.98 -1.74
CA SER A 201 16.70 11.13 -1.69
C SER A 201 16.67 11.82 -0.32
N LEU A 202 15.48 12.01 0.25
CA LEU A 202 15.30 12.63 1.57
C LEU A 202 15.99 11.82 2.67
N PHE A 203 15.93 10.49 2.62
CA PHE A 203 16.45 9.62 3.67
C PHE A 203 17.92 9.23 3.49
N THR A 204 18.52 9.54 2.35
CA THR A 204 19.93 9.24 2.04
C THR A 204 20.91 9.80 3.09
N PRO A 205 20.78 11.04 3.60
CA PRO A 205 21.69 11.57 4.62
C PRO A 205 21.68 10.78 5.94
N TRP A 206 20.59 10.08 6.25
CA TRP A 206 20.46 9.25 7.45
C TRP A 206 20.70 7.76 7.18
N GLY A 207 20.94 7.38 5.91
CA GLY A 207 21.12 5.98 5.54
C GLY A 207 19.86 5.14 5.71
N LEU A 208 18.67 5.77 5.68
CA LEU A 208 17.41 5.07 5.93
C LEU A 208 16.70 4.71 4.61
N PRO A 209 16.03 3.54 4.54
CA PRO A 209 15.21 3.18 3.39
C PRO A 209 13.85 3.89 3.41
N ALA A 210 13.31 4.22 2.22
CA ALA A 210 11.96 4.78 2.08
C ALA A 210 10.84 3.80 2.48
N LEU A 211 11.13 2.50 2.45
CA LEU A 211 10.17 1.41 2.70
C LEU A 211 8.91 1.58 1.83
N THR A 212 7.71 1.39 2.41
CA THR A 212 6.43 1.53 1.73
C THR A 212 5.71 2.85 2.05
N LEU A 213 6.43 3.86 2.60
CA LEU A 213 5.89 5.21 2.77
C LEU A 213 5.43 5.82 1.43
N PRO A 214 6.16 5.69 0.31
CA PRO A 214 5.70 6.21 -0.98
C PRO A 214 4.34 5.66 -1.40
N PHE A 215 4.12 4.35 -1.25
CA PHE A 215 2.82 3.71 -1.44
C PHE A 215 1.77 4.32 -0.51
N CYS A 216 2.02 4.36 0.80
CA CYS A 216 1.05 4.83 1.78
C CYS A 216 0.56 6.26 1.45
N PHE A 217 1.48 7.19 1.20
CA PHE A 217 1.12 8.58 0.91
C PHE A 217 0.46 8.75 -0.45
N ALA A 218 0.95 8.05 -1.49
CA ALA A 218 0.34 8.12 -2.83
C ALA A 218 -1.08 7.55 -2.83
N THR A 219 -1.29 6.39 -2.21
CA THR A 219 -2.61 5.75 -2.14
C THR A 219 -3.56 6.53 -1.25
N LEU A 220 -3.11 7.06 -0.11
CA LEU A 220 -3.94 7.96 0.71
C LEU A 220 -4.38 9.19 -0.08
N ALA A 221 -3.47 9.85 -0.81
CA ALA A 221 -3.82 11.01 -1.62
C ALA A 221 -4.94 10.71 -2.63
N PHE A 222 -4.99 9.49 -3.16
CA PHE A 222 -5.98 9.07 -4.16
C PHE A 222 -7.28 8.54 -3.55
N VAL A 223 -7.22 7.75 -2.48
CA VAL A 223 -8.42 7.24 -1.80
C VAL A 223 -9.18 8.37 -1.11
N LEU A 224 -8.48 9.40 -0.62
CA LEU A 224 -9.11 10.61 -0.07
C LEU A 224 -9.84 11.46 -1.12
N LEU A 225 -9.67 11.19 -2.43
CA LEU A 225 -10.48 11.77 -3.49
C LEU A 225 -11.87 11.11 -3.61
N LYS A 226 -12.21 10.13 -2.76
CA LYS A 226 -13.55 9.56 -2.74
C LYS A 226 -14.60 10.66 -2.55
N GLY A 227 -15.65 10.63 -3.36
CA GLY A 227 -16.68 11.67 -3.38
C GLY A 227 -16.32 12.95 -4.15
N ALA A 228 -15.07 13.14 -4.60
CA ALA A 228 -14.70 14.30 -5.43
C ALA A 228 -15.31 14.24 -6.85
N SER A 229 -15.73 13.06 -7.31
CA SER A 229 -16.41 12.90 -8.59
C SER A 229 -17.47 11.79 -8.52
N SER A 230 -18.68 12.08 -9.00
CA SER A 230 -19.75 11.08 -9.21
C SER A 230 -19.39 10.01 -10.25
N ARG A 231 -18.28 10.20 -10.98
CA ARG A 231 -17.77 9.26 -11.99
C ARG A 231 -16.86 8.18 -11.42
N LEU A 232 -16.48 8.29 -10.15
CA LEU A 232 -15.67 7.30 -9.42
C LEU A 232 -16.53 6.72 -8.30
N SER A 233 -16.77 5.42 -8.36
CA SER A 233 -17.45 4.69 -7.29
C SER A 233 -16.39 4.14 -6.35
N ALA A 234 -16.26 4.74 -5.17
CA ALA A 234 -15.44 4.22 -4.10
C ALA A 234 -16.15 3.03 -3.44
N VAL A 235 -15.37 2.08 -2.95
CA VAL A 235 -15.88 0.94 -2.17
C VAL A 235 -15.70 1.28 -0.69
N GLU A 236 -16.77 1.11 0.10
CA GLU A 236 -16.71 1.31 1.54
C GLU A 236 -15.77 0.30 2.18
N VAL A 237 -15.00 0.73 3.18
CA VAL A 237 -13.91 -0.09 3.74
C VAL A 237 -14.41 -1.40 4.34
N ALA A 238 -15.63 -1.42 4.89
CA ALA A 238 -16.25 -2.62 5.43
C ALA A 238 -16.63 -3.66 4.36
N ASP A 239 -16.81 -3.22 3.12
CA ASP A 239 -17.30 -4.04 2.00
C ASP A 239 -16.17 -4.48 1.04
N ILE A 240 -14.93 -4.04 1.30
CA ILE A 240 -13.76 -4.35 0.48
C ILE A 240 -13.47 -5.86 0.52
N THR A 241 -13.50 -6.45 -0.66
CA THR A 241 -13.19 -7.85 -0.94
C THR A 241 -12.28 -7.93 -2.17
N THR A 242 -12.75 -8.48 -3.30
CA THR A 242 -11.99 -8.59 -4.56
C THR A 242 -12.51 -7.60 -5.61
N PRO A 243 -11.65 -7.11 -6.52
CA PRO A 243 -12.09 -6.33 -7.67
C PRO A 243 -13.20 -6.98 -8.50
N GLU A 244 -13.15 -8.30 -8.68
CA GLU A 244 -14.16 -9.06 -9.42
C GLU A 244 -15.52 -8.98 -8.75
N ASP A 245 -15.57 -9.11 -7.42
CA ASP A 245 -16.82 -9.05 -6.66
C ASP A 245 -17.39 -7.63 -6.64
N HIS A 246 -16.55 -6.61 -6.47
CA HIS A 246 -16.97 -5.21 -6.56
C HIS A 246 -17.60 -4.86 -7.92
N ARG A 247 -17.11 -5.45 -9.01
CA ARG A 247 -17.70 -5.25 -10.35
C ARG A 247 -19.03 -5.98 -10.56
N ARG A 248 -19.29 -7.04 -9.79
CA ARG A 248 -20.51 -7.85 -9.92
C ARG A 248 -21.67 -7.29 -9.11
N ARG A 249 -21.39 -6.58 -8.02
CA ARG A 249 -22.42 -5.99 -7.16
C ARG A 249 -23.22 -4.91 -7.91
N PRO A 250 -24.56 -4.93 -7.88
CA PRO A 250 -25.38 -3.87 -8.46
C PRO A 250 -25.06 -2.51 -7.81
N SER A 251 -25.09 -1.43 -8.60
CA SER A 251 -24.77 -0.07 -8.15
C SER A 251 -25.64 0.46 -7.01
N GLY A 252 -26.73 -0.24 -6.65
CA GLY A 252 -27.66 0.13 -5.56
C GLY A 252 -27.32 -0.47 -4.18
N GLU A 253 -26.62 -1.60 -4.12
CA GLU A 253 -26.26 -2.25 -2.83
C GLU A 253 -25.03 -1.61 -2.17
N HIS A 254 -24.22 -0.87 -2.94
CA HIS A 254 -23.04 -0.16 -2.43
C HIS A 254 -23.39 0.96 -1.42
N SER A 255 -24.67 1.34 -1.31
CA SER A 255 -25.18 2.30 -0.32
C SER A 255 -26.00 1.66 0.80
N GLU A 256 -26.29 0.36 0.72
CA GLU A 256 -26.99 -0.41 1.74
C GLU A 256 -26.01 -1.31 2.48
N GLY A 257 -24.90 -0.74 2.95
CA GLY A 257 -24.04 -1.43 3.91
C GLY A 257 -24.87 -1.82 5.14
N VAL A 258 -25.07 -3.12 5.35
CA VAL A 258 -24.90 -4.00 6.54
C VAL A 258 -24.89 -3.36 7.96
N GLY A 259 -25.37 -2.13 8.12
CA GLY A 259 -25.54 -1.39 9.36
C GLY A 259 -27.00 -1.22 9.78
N ARG A 260 -27.96 -1.61 8.93
CA ARG A 260 -29.40 -1.61 9.28
C ARG A 260 -29.89 -2.93 9.86
N ASP A 261 -29.27 -4.06 9.51
CA ASP A 261 -29.74 -5.38 9.95
C ASP A 261 -29.29 -5.78 11.37
N SER A 262 -28.41 -5.00 12.00
CA SER A 262 -28.01 -5.18 13.40
C SER A 262 -28.85 -4.35 14.39
N VAL A 263 -29.74 -3.48 13.89
CA VAL A 263 -30.78 -2.85 14.71
C VAL A 263 -32.11 -3.54 14.38
N ARG A 264 -32.25 -4.81 14.77
CA ARG A 264 -33.60 -5.27 15.14
C ARG A 264 -33.98 -4.41 16.33
N GLU A 265 -34.90 -3.47 16.12
CA GLU A 265 -35.71 -2.92 17.21
C GLU A 265 -36.13 -4.09 18.09
N PHE A 266 -35.62 -4.13 19.32
CA PHE A 266 -36.22 -4.96 20.34
C PHE A 266 -37.69 -4.52 20.40
N PRO A 267 -38.66 -5.45 20.34
CA PRO A 267 -40.05 -5.07 20.54
C PRO A 267 -40.12 -4.34 21.87
N GLU A 268 -40.62 -3.10 21.87
CA GLU A 268 -40.94 -2.40 23.11
C GLU A 268 -41.77 -3.37 23.95
N SER A 269 -41.25 -3.72 25.12
CA SER A 269 -42.01 -4.51 26.08
C SER A 269 -43.27 -3.73 26.43
N GLU A 270 -44.44 -4.31 26.14
CA GLU A 270 -45.74 -3.77 26.57
C GLU A 270 -45.63 -3.30 28.03
N PRO A 271 -46.06 -2.07 28.36
CA PRO A 271 -46.11 -1.65 29.75
C PRO A 271 -47.02 -2.59 30.55
N PRO A 272 -46.76 -2.79 31.86
CA PRO A 272 -47.54 -3.71 32.67
C PRO A 272 -49.02 -3.31 32.64
N ARG A 273 -49.90 -4.26 32.29
CA ARG A 273 -51.35 -4.03 32.30
C ARG A 273 -51.84 -3.78 33.73
N ASP A 274 -52.71 -2.79 33.87
CA ASP A 274 -53.35 -2.44 35.12
C ASP A 274 -54.21 -3.62 35.61
N PRO A 275 -54.04 -4.11 36.86
CA PRO A 275 -54.86 -5.16 37.44
C PRO A 275 -56.38 -4.90 37.41
N GLN A 276 -56.82 -3.67 37.15
CA GLN A 276 -58.24 -3.33 37.05
C GLN A 276 -58.92 -3.79 35.74
N ASP A 277 -58.15 -4.09 34.69
CA ASP A 277 -58.71 -4.43 33.37
C ASP A 277 -59.14 -5.92 33.26
N ASP A 278 -58.62 -6.79 34.14
CA ASP A 278 -58.98 -8.22 34.21
C ASP A 278 -60.32 -8.49 34.93
N ALA A 279 -60.90 -7.49 35.60
CA ALA A 279 -62.16 -7.63 36.35
C ALA A 279 -63.42 -7.44 35.49
N GLN A 280 -63.30 -6.92 34.26
CA GLN A 280 -64.46 -6.66 33.37
C GLN A 280 -64.67 -7.70 32.27
N ARG A 281 -63.84 -8.75 32.21
CA ARG A 281 -63.94 -9.82 31.21
C ARG A 281 -64.12 -11.21 31.84
N ARG A 282 -65.20 -11.42 32.58
CA ARG A 282 -65.76 -12.76 32.78
C ARG A 282 -67.29 -12.69 32.69
N PRO A 283 -67.95 -13.44 31.78
CA PRO A 283 -69.37 -13.73 31.91
C PRO A 283 -69.63 -14.68 33.10
#